data_AF-A0A090MCV4-F1
#
_entry.id   AF-A0A090MCV4-F1
#
_cell.length_a   1.000
_cell.length_b   1.000
_cell.length_c   1.000
_cell.angle_alpha   90.00
_cell.angle_beta   90.00
_cell.angle_gamma   90.00
#
_symmetry.space_group_name_H-M   'P 1'
#
loop_
_entity.id
_entity.type
_entity.pdbx_description
1 polymer ?
#
loop_
_entity_poly.entity_id
_entity_poly.type
_entity_poly.pdbx_seq_one_letter_code
_entity_poly.pdbx_strand_id
1 'polypeptide(L)'
;MAPIKGSTRVPEHKRWRCQNCRFTNSMEQIHCSQPRCGVRRDQGAHALTFNDLRIGELLTVFADGSEHWVYDEDTLTAIRMLAAAG
;
A
#
# COMPACT_ATOMS: atom_id res chain seq x y z
N MET A 1 3.75 9.56 -20.63
CA MET A 1 4.32 9.73 -19.27
C MET A 1 5.00 8.43 -18.89
N ALA A 2 6.30 8.45 -18.58
CA ALA A 2 7.04 7.24 -18.21
C ALA A 2 6.77 6.91 -16.74
N PRO A 3 6.51 5.64 -16.38
CA PRO A 3 6.38 5.24 -14.98
C PRO A 3 7.74 5.40 -14.29
N ILE A 4 7.73 6.04 -13.11
CA ILE A 4 8.93 6.18 -12.29
C ILE A 4 9.31 4.77 -11.81
N LYS A 5 10.33 4.18 -12.44
CA LYS A 5 11.04 3.00 -11.91
C LYS A 5 11.80 3.44 -10.67
N GLY A 6 11.21 3.16 -9.53
CA GLY A 6 11.85 3.32 -8.24
C GLY A 6 10.90 2.80 -7.20
N SER A 7 11.38 1.91 -6.35
CA SER A 7 10.86 1.67 -5.02
C SER A 7 10.91 2.97 -4.22
N THR A 8 10.12 3.98 -4.60
CA THR A 8 9.89 5.17 -3.81
C THR A 8 9.18 4.67 -2.57
N ARG A 9 9.97 4.44 -1.53
CA ARG A 9 9.51 4.00 -0.22
C ARG A 9 8.68 5.15 0.33
N VAL A 10 7.40 5.20 -0.02
CA VAL A 10 6.44 6.18 0.49
C VAL A 10 6.38 5.97 2.00
N PRO A 11 6.95 6.85 2.83
CA PRO A 11 7.10 6.60 4.25
C PRO A 11 5.75 6.46 4.95
N GLU A 12 4.71 7.05 4.37
CA GLU A 12 3.32 6.94 4.81
C GLU A 12 2.75 5.52 4.61
N HIS A 13 3.28 4.72 3.68
CA HIS A 13 2.81 3.36 3.42
C HIS A 13 3.26 2.40 4.54
N LYS A 14 2.39 2.22 5.53
CA LYS A 14 2.66 1.39 6.73
C LYS A 14 1.83 0.12 6.79
N ARG A 15 0.67 0.11 6.14
CA ARG A 15 -0.31 -0.99 6.20
C ARG A 15 -0.82 -1.28 4.79
N TRP A 16 -1.36 -2.47 4.59
CA TRP A 16 -2.05 -2.80 3.35
C TRP A 16 -3.40 -3.44 3.63
N ARG A 17 -4.38 -3.13 2.79
CA ARG A 17 -5.70 -3.77 2.83
C ARG A 17 -5.72 -4.95 1.86
N CYS A 18 -6.11 -6.11 2.35
CA CYS A 18 -6.25 -7.31 1.54
C CYS A 18 -7.26 -7.11 0.41
N GLN A 19 -6.85 -7.47 -0.80
CA GLN A 19 -7.65 -7.43 -2.02
C GLN A 19 -8.89 -8.33 -1.93
N ASN A 20 -8.78 -9.45 -1.20
CA ASN A 20 -9.84 -10.45 -1.10
C ASN A 20 -10.82 -10.15 0.05
N CYS A 21 -10.33 -10.06 1.29
CA CYS A 21 -11.20 -9.96 2.48
C CYS A 21 -11.28 -8.56 3.11
N ARG A 22 -10.56 -7.57 2.53
CA ARG A 22 -10.53 -6.19 3.01
C ARG A 22 -9.97 -5.98 4.43
N PHE A 23 -9.39 -7.02 5.02
CA PHE A 23 -8.70 -6.94 6.31
C PHE A 23 -7.40 -6.12 6.16
N THR A 24 -7.12 -5.25 7.14
CA THR A 24 -5.91 -4.45 7.18
C THR A 24 -4.78 -5.20 7.86
N ASN A 25 -3.62 -5.26 7.20
CA ASN A 25 -2.43 -5.97 7.65
C ASN A 25 -1.26 -4.98 7.76
N SER A 26 -0.25 -5.33 8.56
CA SER A 26 1.02 -4.61 8.57
C SER A 26 1.76 -4.83 7.25
N MET A 27 2.54 -3.84 6.78
CA MET A 27 3.40 -4.02 5.60
C MET A 27 4.47 -5.11 5.77
N GLU A 28 4.85 -5.41 7.02
CA GLU A 28 5.76 -6.52 7.37
C GLU A 28 5.16 -7.89 7.05
N GLN A 29 3.83 -7.98 6.96
CA GLN A 29 3.12 -9.22 6.67
C GLN A 29 2.85 -9.32 5.17
N ILE A 30 3.36 -10.38 4.54
CA ILE A 30 3.10 -10.65 3.12
C ILE A 30 1.76 -11.40 2.95
N HIS A 31 1.34 -12.18 3.94
CA HIS A 31 0.07 -12.90 3.92
C HIS A 31 -0.98 -12.19 4.77
N CYS A 32 -2.23 -12.28 4.35
CA CYS A 32 -3.34 -11.73 5.11
C CYS A 32 -3.49 -12.49 6.44
N SER A 33 -3.38 -11.76 7.55
CA SER A 33 -3.46 -12.29 8.91
C SER A 33 -4.85 -12.76 9.31
N GLN A 34 -5.88 -12.46 8.51
CA GLN A 34 -7.21 -12.95 8.78
C GLN A 34 -7.27 -14.46 8.55
N PRO A 35 -7.57 -15.30 9.56
CA PRO A 35 -7.40 -16.76 9.47
C PRO A 35 -8.17 -17.44 8.34
N ARG A 36 -9.33 -16.88 7.97
CA ARG A 36 -10.17 -17.40 6.87
C ARG A 36 -9.74 -16.93 5.49
N CYS A 37 -8.81 -15.99 5.41
CA CYS A 37 -8.32 -15.45 4.15
C CYS A 37 -6.95 -16.03 3.82
N GLY A 38 -5.92 -15.74 4.63
CA GLY A 38 -4.57 -16.27 4.46
C GLY A 38 -3.87 -15.91 3.13
N VAL A 39 -4.56 -15.26 2.20
CA VAL A 39 -4.04 -15.01 0.85
C VAL A 39 -2.81 -14.12 0.91
N ARG A 40 -1.88 -14.36 -0.01
CA ARG A 40 -0.74 -13.49 -0.23
C ARG A 40 -1.20 -12.12 -0.72
N ARG A 41 -0.52 -11.07 -0.29
CA ARG A 41 -0.64 -9.72 -0.85
C ARG A 41 -0.36 -9.78 -2.34
N ASP A 42 -1.28 -9.26 -3.12
CA ASP A 42 -1.25 -9.34 -4.57
C ASP A 42 -1.96 -8.12 -5.18
N GLN A 43 -1.97 -8.05 -6.51
CA GLN A 43 -2.66 -7.03 -7.29
C GLN A 43 -4.07 -6.73 -6.73
N GLY A 44 -4.37 -5.45 -6.59
CA GLY A 44 -5.62 -4.95 -6.00
C GLY A 44 -5.55 -4.70 -4.48
N ALA A 45 -4.44 -5.03 -3.81
CA ALA A 45 -4.25 -4.66 -2.41
C ALA A 45 -4.15 -3.14 -2.27
N HIS A 46 -4.79 -2.54 -1.27
CA HIS A 46 -4.69 -1.09 -1.08
C HIS A 46 -3.51 -0.74 -0.21
N ALA A 47 -2.75 0.29 -0.57
CA ALA A 47 -1.74 0.89 0.29
C ALA A 47 -2.42 1.82 1.30
N LEU A 48 -2.11 1.65 2.57
CA LEU A 48 -2.70 2.42 3.66
C LEU A 48 -1.64 3.10 4.54
N THR A 49 -2.03 4.23 5.14
CA THR A 49 -1.29 4.83 6.25
C THR A 49 -1.44 4.04 7.54
N PHE A 50 -0.71 4.48 8.58
CA PHE A 50 -0.91 3.96 9.94
C PHE A 50 -2.35 4.14 10.44
N ASN A 51 -3.01 5.23 10.02
CA ASN A 51 -4.38 5.58 10.39
C ASN A 51 -5.43 5.03 9.40
N ASP A 52 -5.07 4.01 8.61
CA ASP A 52 -5.95 3.34 7.64
C ASP A 52 -6.49 4.21 6.49
N LEU A 53 -5.87 5.37 6.23
CA LEU A 53 -6.15 6.18 5.05
C LEU A 53 -5.57 5.51 3.81
N ARG A 54 -6.37 5.36 2.75
CA ARG A 54 -5.90 4.83 1.47
C ARG A 54 -5.03 5.87 0.77
N ILE A 55 -3.85 5.44 0.35
CA ILE A 55 -2.86 6.27 -0.37
C ILE A 55 -2.42 5.66 -1.69
N GLY A 56 -2.97 4.50 -2.07
CA GLY A 56 -2.58 3.82 -3.29
C GLY A 56 -3.11 2.39 -3.40
N GLU A 57 -2.53 1.66 -4.35
CA GLU A 57 -2.89 0.29 -4.70
C GLU A 57 -1.71 -0.47 -5.32
N LEU A 58 -1.65 -1.78 -5.07
CA LEU A 58 -0.69 -2.69 -5.67
C LEU A 58 -1.17 -3.03 -7.09
N LEU A 59 -0.44 -2.57 -8.10
CA LEU A 59 -0.81 -2.78 -9.49
C LEU A 59 -0.31 -4.12 -10.01
N THR A 60 0.90 -4.53 -9.62
CA THR A 60 1.46 -5.82 -10.04
C THR A 60 2.50 -6.32 -9.06
N VAL A 61 2.61 -7.65 -8.96
CA VAL A 61 3.71 -8.36 -8.30
C VAL A 61 4.48 -9.09 -9.39
N PHE A 62 5.77 -8.77 -9.52
CA PHE A 62 6.63 -9.39 -10.51
C PHE A 62 7.06 -10.80 -10.08
N ALA A 63 7.55 -11.59 -11.04
CA ALA A 63 7.97 -12.98 -10.79
C ALA A 63 9.11 -13.11 -9.77
N ASP A 64 9.93 -12.08 -9.60
CA ASP A 64 11.00 -12.01 -8.59
C ASP A 64 10.48 -11.63 -7.19
N GLY A 65 9.17 -11.41 -7.04
CA GLY A 65 8.52 -11.01 -5.80
C GLY A 65 8.55 -9.50 -5.53
N SER A 66 9.11 -8.69 -6.44
CA SER A 66 9.05 -7.23 -6.32
C SER A 66 7.63 -6.72 -6.57
N GLU A 67 7.24 -5.67 -5.85
CA GLU A 67 5.89 -5.12 -5.87
C GLU A 67 5.89 -3.73 -6.53
N HIS A 68 4.97 -3.50 -7.46
CA HIS A 68 4.75 -2.19 -8.07
C HIS A 68 3.49 -1.55 -7.51
N TRP A 69 3.69 -0.60 -6.60
CA TRP A 69 2.64 0.19 -6.01
C TRP A 69 2.44 1.50 -6.77
N VAL A 70 1.18 1.87 -7.00
CA VAL A 70 0.79 3.18 -7.51
C VAL A 70 0.16 3.95 -6.37
N TYR A 71 0.65 5.17 -6.15
CA TYR A 71 0.19 6.02 -5.06
C TYR A 71 -0.59 7.22 -5.58
N ASP A 72 -1.52 7.70 -4.78
CA ASP A 72 -2.31 8.90 -5.05
C ASP A 72 -1.53 10.13 -4.56
N GLU A 73 -0.99 10.91 -5.51
CA GLU A 73 -0.10 12.05 -5.20
C GLU A 73 -0.84 13.17 -4.46
N ASP A 74 -2.10 13.43 -4.81
CA ASP A 74 -2.92 14.47 -4.16
C ASP A 74 -3.17 14.10 -2.68
N THR A 75 -3.53 12.84 -2.42
CA THR A 75 -3.72 12.35 -1.05
C THR A 75 -2.42 12.42 -0.24
N LEU A 76 -1.30 11.99 -0.82
CA LEU A 76 0.00 12.07 -0.13
C LEU A 76 0.41 13.51 0.15
N THR A 77 0.16 14.42 -0.80
CA THR A 77 0.45 15.86 -0.64
C THR A 77 -0.40 16.44 0.49
N ALA A 78 -1.70 16.15 0.52
CA ALA A 78 -2.59 16.61 1.58
C ALA A 78 -2.16 16.09 2.96
N ILE A 79 -1.79 14.80 3.07
CA ILE A 79 -1.28 14.21 4.32
C ILE A 79 -0.02 14.94 4.81
N ARG A 80 0.93 15.22 3.91
CA ARG A 80 2.18 15.90 4.25
C ARG A 80 1.95 17.34 4.67
N MET A 81 1.05 18.05 4.00
CA MET A 81 0.67 19.42 4.38
C MET A 81 0.06 19.47 5.77
N LEU A 82 -0.83 18.52 6.11
CA LEU A 82 -1.42 18.42 7.44
C LEU A 82 -0.37 18.11 8.51
N ALA A 83 0.59 17.22 8.22
CA ALA A 83 1.65 16.88 9.15
C ALA A 83 2.64 18.02 9.40
N ALA A 84 2.87 18.90 8.41
CA ALA A 84 3.75 20.07 8.56
C ALA A 84 3.11 21.25 9.31
N ALA A 85 1.78 21.25 9.46
CA ALA A 85 1.03 22.31 10.11
C ALA A 85 0.83 22.09 11.64
N GLY A 86 1.23 20.93 12.16
CA GLY A 86 1.14 20.57 13.59
C GLY A 86 2.50 20.35 14.22
#